data_AF-A0A7S2DFG8-F1
#
_entry.id   AF-A0A7S2DFG8-F1
#
_cell.length_a   1.000
_cell.length_b   1.000
_cell.length_c   1.000
_cell.angle_alpha   90.00
_cell.angle_beta   90.00
_cell.angle_gamma   90.00
#
_symmetry.space_group_name_H-M   'P 1'
#
loop_
_entity.id
_entity.type
_entity.pdbx_description
1 polymer ?
#
loop_
_entity_poly.entity_id
_entity_poly.type
_entity_poly.pdbx_seq_one_letter_code
_entity_poly.pdbx_strand_id
1 'polypeptide(L)'
;ARVKAGIHATFWNGTYFQMTPELAVIDLAGSALCCLNGIATDAQAESIIRYADALPRHPMCDALPCSYPRFPPHKLHMWLWSVGMGNYHNGTIWPWFSFLFVAAVERRGFVSRDRAALEKLMCRDGTTIECYEADGHQVDELFFHTESDFSAAAGTYLYSTAKGSKPHQTSALEQ
;
A
#
# COMPACT_ATOMS: atom_id res chain seq x y z
N ALA A 1 2.10 -13.44 20.03
CA ALA A 1 0.66 -13.34 20.35
C ALA A 1 0.28 -11.90 20.74
N ARG A 2 0.78 -11.35 21.85
CA ARG A 2 0.37 -10.03 22.38
C ARG A 2 0.55 -8.84 21.41
N VAL A 3 1.68 -8.75 20.71
CA VAL A 3 1.93 -7.66 19.75
C VAL A 3 0.94 -7.70 18.59
N LYS A 4 0.68 -8.88 17.99
CA LYS A 4 -0.29 -9.03 16.90
C LYS A 4 -1.71 -8.64 17.32
N ALA A 5 -2.14 -9.07 18.51
CA ALA A 5 -3.43 -8.68 19.08
C ALA A 5 -3.51 -7.16 19.33
N GLY A 6 -2.43 -6.55 19.82
CA GLY A 6 -2.35 -5.09 20.00
C GLY A 6 -2.45 -4.33 18.68
N ILE A 7 -1.75 -4.78 17.63
CA ILE A 7 -1.84 -4.19 16.29
C ILE A 7 -3.29 -4.24 15.79
N HIS A 8 -3.93 -5.42 15.89
CA HIS A 8 -5.32 -5.59 15.48
C HIS A 8 -6.27 -4.65 16.24
N ALA A 9 -6.24 -4.70 17.57
CA ALA A 9 -7.14 -3.90 18.40
C ALA A 9 -6.94 -2.39 18.23
N THR A 10 -5.74 -1.94 17.86
CA THR A 10 -5.42 -0.52 17.75
C THR A 10 -5.77 0.06 16.38
N PHE A 11 -5.51 -0.68 15.30
CA PHE A 11 -5.55 -0.13 13.95
C PHE A 11 -6.74 -0.62 13.12
N TRP A 12 -7.41 -1.70 13.51
CA TRP A 12 -8.60 -2.18 12.79
C TRP A 12 -9.82 -1.30 13.08
N ASN A 13 -10.37 -0.66 12.05
CA ASN A 13 -11.54 0.23 12.20
C ASN A 13 -12.88 -0.41 11.83
N GLY A 14 -12.90 -1.71 11.55
CA GLY A 14 -14.09 -2.40 11.02
C GLY A 14 -14.08 -2.61 9.51
N THR A 15 -13.20 -1.94 8.76
CA THR A 15 -13.12 -2.06 7.29
C THR A 15 -11.70 -2.31 6.79
N TYR A 16 -10.70 -1.62 7.32
CA TYR A 16 -9.29 -1.74 6.98
C TYR A 16 -8.39 -1.39 8.19
N PHE A 17 -7.07 -1.58 8.04
CA PHE A 17 -6.11 -1.14 9.04
C PHE A 17 -5.73 0.32 8.77
N GLN A 18 -6.02 1.19 9.73
CA GLN A 18 -5.74 2.62 9.66
C GLN A 18 -4.25 2.88 9.87
N MET A 19 -3.76 3.97 9.28
CA MET A 19 -2.39 4.43 9.52
C MET A 19 -2.15 4.91 10.95
N THR A 20 -3.13 5.63 11.51
CA THR A 20 -3.19 6.00 12.93
C THR A 20 -4.64 5.87 13.40
N PRO A 21 -4.90 5.58 14.70
CA PRO A 21 -6.27 5.40 15.19
C PRO A 21 -7.17 6.62 14.99
N GLU A 22 -6.57 7.81 14.96
CA GLU A 22 -7.27 9.10 14.83
C GLU A 22 -7.67 9.42 13.38
N LEU A 23 -7.11 8.71 12.40
CA LEU A 23 -7.26 9.04 10.99
C LEU A 23 -7.90 7.87 10.26
N ALA A 24 -9.09 8.09 9.69
CA ALA A 24 -9.76 7.15 8.79
C ALA A 24 -9.09 7.16 7.41
N VAL A 25 -7.80 6.80 7.38
CA VAL A 25 -6.95 6.73 6.19
C VAL A 25 -6.39 5.31 6.11
N ILE A 26 -6.65 4.63 4.99
CA ILE A 26 -6.01 3.34 4.72
C ILE A 26 -4.53 3.59 4.44
N ASP A 27 -3.69 2.76 5.05
CA ASP A 27 -2.30 2.57 4.63
C ASP A 27 -2.21 1.23 3.88
N LEU A 28 -1.84 1.27 2.60
CA LEU A 28 -1.76 0.07 1.77
C LEU A 28 -0.73 -0.92 2.31
N ALA A 29 0.45 -0.44 2.71
CA ALA A 29 1.52 -1.30 3.18
C ALA A 29 1.15 -1.97 4.51
N GLY A 30 0.67 -1.20 5.49
CA GLY A 30 0.23 -1.71 6.79
C GLY A 30 -0.93 -2.71 6.67
N SER A 31 -1.94 -2.39 5.84
CA SER A 31 -3.04 -3.31 5.57
C SER A 31 -2.56 -4.60 4.89
N ALA A 32 -1.70 -4.48 3.88
CA ALA A 32 -1.12 -5.63 3.19
C ALA A 32 -0.30 -6.52 4.14
N LEU A 33 0.53 -5.93 5.00
CA LEU A 33 1.33 -6.66 5.97
C LEU A 33 0.46 -7.36 7.02
N CYS A 34 -0.64 -6.74 7.46
CA CYS A 34 -1.59 -7.38 8.35
C CYS A 34 -2.24 -8.61 7.69
N CYS A 35 -2.58 -8.51 6.40
CA CYS A 35 -3.05 -9.62 5.59
C CYS A 35 -1.97 -10.71 5.44
N LEU A 36 -0.74 -10.36 5.08
CA LEU A 36 0.34 -11.33 4.82
C LEU A 36 0.79 -12.08 6.08
N ASN A 37 0.65 -11.48 7.26
CA ASN A 37 1.13 -12.03 8.52
C ASN A 37 0.04 -12.68 9.40
N GLY A 38 -1.17 -12.86 8.85
CA GLY A 38 -2.29 -13.47 9.56
C GLY A 38 -2.80 -12.65 10.74
N ILE A 39 -2.65 -11.32 10.68
CA ILE A 39 -3.28 -10.41 11.65
C ILE A 39 -4.71 -10.13 11.20
N ALA A 40 -4.91 -9.87 9.91
CA ALA A 40 -6.24 -9.81 9.32
C ALA A 40 -6.79 -11.23 9.13
N THR A 41 -8.04 -11.46 9.54
CA THR A 41 -8.77 -12.67 9.15
C THR A 41 -9.09 -12.65 7.65
N ASP A 42 -9.53 -13.77 7.07
CA ASP A 42 -9.90 -13.81 5.65
C ASP A 42 -11.02 -12.83 5.31
N ALA A 43 -12.04 -12.73 6.17
CA ALA A 43 -13.13 -11.76 6.00
C ALA A 43 -12.64 -10.30 6.09
N GLN A 44 -11.68 -10.02 6.97
CA GLN A 44 -11.08 -8.68 7.07
C GLN A 44 -10.21 -8.36 5.85
N ALA A 45 -9.44 -9.34 5.35
CA ALA A 45 -8.67 -9.18 4.13
C ALA A 45 -9.59 -8.90 2.93
N GLU A 46 -10.70 -9.64 2.79
CA GLU A 46 -11.70 -9.38 1.75
C GLU A 46 -12.33 -7.98 1.89
N SER A 47 -12.61 -7.54 3.13
CA SER A 47 -13.06 -6.17 3.40
C SER A 47 -12.05 -5.11 2.93
N ILE A 48 -10.76 -5.31 3.25
CA ILE A 48 -9.68 -4.43 2.80
C ILE A 48 -9.60 -4.38 1.27
N ILE A 49 -9.64 -5.54 0.61
CA ILE A 49 -9.55 -5.65 -0.85
C ILE A 49 -10.73 -4.93 -1.51
N ARG A 50 -11.96 -5.18 -1.05
CA ARG A 50 -13.15 -4.49 -1.57
C ARG A 50 -13.08 -2.98 -1.38
N TYR A 51 -12.59 -2.53 -0.22
CA TYR A 51 -12.41 -1.11 0.03
C TYR A 51 -11.40 -0.51 -0.95
N ALA A 52 -10.24 -1.15 -1.12
CA ALA A 52 -9.19 -0.73 -2.03
C ALA A 52 -9.64 -0.71 -3.51
N ASP A 53 -10.39 -1.71 -3.94
CA ASP A 53 -10.93 -1.77 -5.32
C ASP A 53 -11.95 -0.67 -5.62
N ALA A 54 -12.65 -0.17 -4.60
CA ALA A 54 -13.61 0.93 -4.71
C ALA A 54 -12.96 2.33 -4.66
N LEU A 55 -11.65 2.42 -4.38
CA LEU A 55 -10.96 3.70 -4.34
C LEU A 55 -10.84 4.33 -5.73
N PRO A 56 -10.88 5.67 -5.82
CA PRO A 56 -10.65 6.35 -7.09
C PRO A 56 -9.21 6.11 -7.57
N ARG A 57 -9.07 5.82 -8.86
CA ARG A 57 -7.80 5.60 -9.55
C ARG A 57 -7.68 6.58 -10.71
N HIS A 58 -6.48 7.07 -10.97
CA HIS A 58 -6.27 7.93 -12.12
C HIS A 58 -6.26 7.10 -13.41
N PRO A 59 -7.02 7.49 -14.47
CA PRO A 59 -7.15 6.67 -15.69
C PRO A 59 -5.84 6.37 -16.43
N MET A 60 -4.82 7.23 -16.29
CA MET A 60 -3.54 7.06 -17.00
C MET A 60 -2.69 5.91 -16.43
N CYS A 61 -2.69 5.78 -15.11
CA CYS A 61 -1.87 4.81 -14.38
C CYS A 61 -2.69 3.60 -13.92
N ASP A 62 -3.90 3.83 -13.40
CA ASP A 62 -4.78 2.83 -12.78
C ASP A 62 -4.20 2.13 -11.52
N ALA A 63 -3.11 2.64 -10.92
CA ALA A 63 -2.58 2.13 -9.65
C ALA A 63 -3.20 2.84 -8.44
N LEU A 64 -3.23 2.15 -7.29
CA LEU A 64 -3.66 2.76 -6.04
C LEU A 64 -2.61 3.71 -5.43
N PRO A 65 -3.07 4.81 -4.81
CA PRO A 65 -2.21 5.61 -3.95
C PRO A 65 -1.84 4.84 -2.68
N CYS A 66 -0.66 5.11 -2.12
CA CYS A 66 -0.15 4.49 -0.90
C CYS A 66 -1.07 4.71 0.32
N SER A 67 -1.82 5.82 0.31
CA SER A 67 -2.77 6.19 1.34
C SER A 67 -4.02 6.87 0.76
N TYR A 68 -5.18 6.63 1.39
CA TYR A 68 -6.44 7.28 1.01
C TYR A 68 -7.45 7.33 2.17
N PRO A 69 -8.29 8.38 2.30
CA PRO A 69 -8.19 9.66 1.60
C PRO A 69 -6.92 10.41 2.00
N ARG A 70 -6.65 11.53 1.32
CA ARG A 70 -5.53 12.39 1.68
C ARG A 70 -5.67 12.91 3.12
N PHE A 71 -4.55 13.01 3.82
CA PHE A 71 -4.47 13.67 5.11
C PHE A 71 -4.94 15.12 5.01
N PRO A 72 -5.60 15.62 6.07
CA PRO A 72 -5.89 17.04 6.15
C PRO A 72 -4.56 17.83 6.30
N PRO A 73 -4.42 19.00 5.66
CA PRO A 73 -3.15 19.75 5.63
C PRO A 73 -2.53 20.03 7.00
N HIS A 74 -3.35 20.22 8.05
CA HIS A 74 -2.88 20.51 9.41
C HIS A 74 -2.22 19.30 10.12
N LYS A 75 -2.37 18.08 9.59
CA LYS A 75 -1.67 16.88 10.09
C LYS A 75 -0.32 16.67 9.40
N LEU A 76 -0.03 17.43 8.35
CA LEU A 76 1.25 17.40 7.65
C LEU A 76 2.18 18.46 8.24
N HIS A 77 3.43 18.09 8.41
CA HIS A 77 4.42 19.01 8.95
C HIS A 77 4.67 20.14 7.94
N MET A 78 4.56 21.40 8.38
CA MET A 78 4.67 22.58 7.50
C MET A 78 5.96 22.60 6.67
N TRP A 79 7.07 22.13 7.23
CA TRP A 79 8.34 22.09 6.52
C TRP A 79 8.31 21.15 5.30
N LEU A 80 7.53 20.07 5.34
CA LEU A 80 7.35 19.18 4.18
C LEU A 80 6.68 19.92 3.03
N TRP A 81 5.69 20.77 3.30
CA TRP A 81 5.08 21.62 2.28
C TRP A 81 6.08 22.59 1.67
N SER A 82 6.93 23.21 2.50
CA SER A 82 7.91 24.20 2.00
C SER A 82 8.98 23.61 1.09
N VAL A 83 9.19 22.30 1.14
CA VAL A 83 10.16 21.59 0.29
C VAL A 83 9.51 20.73 -0.81
N GLY A 84 8.22 20.92 -1.10
CA GLY A 84 7.50 20.15 -2.11
C GLY A 84 7.14 18.71 -1.71
N MET A 85 7.45 18.30 -0.48
CA MET A 85 7.19 16.94 0.04
C MET A 85 5.84 16.80 0.76
N GLY A 86 4.94 17.79 0.67
CA GLY A 86 3.64 17.76 1.33
C GLY A 86 2.77 16.56 0.92
N ASN A 87 2.96 16.06 -0.31
CA ASN A 87 2.23 14.92 -0.84
C ASN A 87 3.00 13.60 -0.81
N TYR A 88 4.24 13.56 -0.29
CA TYR A 88 5.17 12.45 -0.49
C TYR A 88 4.62 11.08 -0.06
N HIS A 89 3.89 10.99 1.06
CA HIS A 89 3.15 9.78 1.48
C HIS A 89 1.62 10.00 1.53
N ASN A 90 1.12 10.97 0.76
CA ASN A 90 -0.25 11.47 0.86
C ASN A 90 -0.95 11.50 -0.50
N GLY A 91 -1.29 10.31 -1.01
CA GLY A 91 -1.96 10.16 -2.29
C GLY A 91 -1.03 9.97 -3.50
N THR A 92 0.28 9.82 -3.28
CA THR A 92 1.25 9.35 -4.29
C THR A 92 1.16 7.83 -4.44
N ILE A 93 1.61 7.30 -5.55
CA ILE A 93 1.71 5.86 -5.80
C ILE A 93 3.11 5.43 -5.39
N TRP A 94 3.20 4.42 -4.53
CA TRP A 94 4.46 3.86 -4.07
C TRP A 94 4.56 2.40 -4.49
N PRO A 95 5.38 2.05 -5.50
CA PRO A 95 5.44 0.69 -6.02
C PRO A 95 5.70 -0.35 -4.94
N TRP A 96 6.52 -0.05 -3.93
CA TRP A 96 6.79 -1.04 -2.89
C TRP A 96 5.59 -1.30 -1.95
N PHE A 97 4.78 -0.28 -1.67
CA PHE A 97 3.52 -0.45 -0.92
C PHE A 97 2.56 -1.28 -1.77
N SER A 98 2.42 -0.91 -3.03
CA SER A 98 1.47 -1.52 -3.94
C SER A 98 1.84 -2.97 -4.26
N PHE A 99 3.11 -3.34 -4.39
CA PHE A 99 3.51 -4.74 -4.58
C PHE A 99 3.32 -5.61 -3.32
N LEU A 100 3.44 -5.05 -2.11
CA LEU A 100 3.00 -5.74 -0.89
C LEU A 100 1.50 -6.03 -0.95
N PHE A 101 0.71 -5.04 -1.39
CA PHE A 101 -0.73 -5.19 -1.54
C PHE A 101 -1.09 -6.23 -2.60
N VAL A 102 -0.45 -6.19 -3.78
CA VAL A 102 -0.55 -7.23 -4.81
C VAL A 102 -0.27 -8.61 -4.23
N ALA A 103 0.81 -8.77 -3.46
CA ALA A 103 1.13 -10.04 -2.82
C ALA A 103 0.03 -10.50 -1.84
N ALA A 104 -0.55 -9.58 -1.06
CA ALA A 104 -1.61 -9.87 -0.10
C ALA A 104 -2.91 -10.34 -0.78
N VAL A 105 -3.26 -9.72 -1.91
CA VAL A 105 -4.42 -10.02 -2.77
C VAL A 105 -4.23 -11.37 -3.47
N GLU A 106 -3.11 -11.54 -4.20
CA GLU A 106 -2.89 -12.70 -5.06
C GLU A 106 -2.67 -14.00 -4.28
N ARG A 107 -2.04 -13.95 -3.10
CA ARG A 107 -1.89 -15.13 -2.23
C ARG A 107 -3.22 -15.64 -1.67
N ARG A 108 -4.29 -14.85 -1.76
CA ARG A 108 -5.66 -15.25 -1.42
C ARG A 108 -6.47 -15.70 -2.64
N GLY A 109 -5.87 -15.70 -3.83
CA GLY A 109 -6.51 -16.13 -5.07
C GLY A 109 -7.32 -15.04 -5.78
N PHE A 110 -7.24 -13.78 -5.33
CA PHE A 110 -7.82 -12.65 -6.04
C PHE A 110 -6.84 -12.10 -7.08
N VAL A 111 -7.36 -11.42 -8.12
CA VAL A 111 -6.53 -10.77 -9.14
C VAL A 111 -6.34 -9.31 -8.75
N SER A 112 -5.08 -8.86 -8.62
CA SER A 112 -4.80 -7.44 -8.36
C SER A 112 -4.67 -6.65 -9.65
N ARG A 113 -5.44 -5.56 -9.76
CA ARG A 113 -5.32 -4.58 -10.87
C ARG A 113 -4.00 -3.81 -10.81
N ASP A 114 -3.46 -3.60 -9.60
CA ASP A 114 -2.25 -2.80 -9.39
C ASP A 114 -1.01 -3.42 -10.06
N ARG A 115 -0.97 -4.76 -10.18
CA ARG A 115 0.19 -5.44 -10.80
C ARG A 115 0.45 -4.91 -12.21
N ALA A 116 -0.54 -5.02 -13.08
CA ALA A 116 -0.39 -4.62 -14.48
C ALA A 116 -0.14 -3.10 -14.61
N ALA A 117 -0.78 -2.29 -13.76
CA ALA A 117 -0.57 -0.85 -13.70
C ALA A 117 0.89 -0.48 -13.37
N LEU A 118 1.46 -1.11 -12.34
CA LEU A 118 2.83 -0.84 -11.89
C LEU A 118 3.87 -1.39 -12.87
N GLU A 119 3.66 -2.60 -13.38
CA GLU A 119 4.55 -3.20 -14.39
C GLU A 119 4.60 -2.34 -15.66
N LYS A 120 3.47 -1.76 -16.08
CA LYS A 120 3.42 -0.79 -17.18
C LYS A 120 4.29 0.45 -16.90
N LEU A 121 4.22 1.01 -15.69
CA LEU A 121 5.05 2.16 -15.30
C LEU A 121 6.54 1.81 -15.27
N MET A 122 6.90 0.70 -14.63
CA MET A 122 8.29 0.25 -14.55
C MET A 122 8.88 -0.08 -15.94
N CYS A 123 8.09 -0.67 -16.83
CA CYS A 123 8.49 -0.90 -18.21
C CYS A 123 8.69 0.41 -18.99
N ARG A 124 7.82 1.43 -18.76
CA ARG A 124 7.97 2.76 -19.37
C ARG A 124 9.29 3.41 -18.94
N ASP A 125 9.63 3.29 -17.66
CA ASP A 125 10.78 3.98 -17.06
C ASP A 125 12.07 3.16 -17.11
N GLY A 126 11.98 1.90 -17.51
CA GLY A 126 13.12 0.99 -17.65
C GLY A 126 13.73 0.51 -16.33
N THR A 127 13.17 0.91 -15.18
CA THR A 127 13.63 0.52 -13.84
C THR A 127 12.51 0.62 -12.79
N THR A 128 12.83 0.27 -11.54
CA THR A 128 11.99 0.50 -10.37
C THR A 128 12.15 1.92 -9.86
N ILE A 129 11.03 2.63 -9.72
CA ILE A 129 10.96 3.99 -9.19
C ILE A 129 10.44 3.98 -7.75
N GLU A 130 10.94 4.90 -6.93
CA GLU A 130 10.51 5.06 -5.54
C GLU A 130 9.04 5.47 -5.41
N CYS A 131 8.60 6.53 -6.09
CA CYS A 131 7.22 6.98 -6.05
C CYS A 131 6.80 7.74 -7.31
N TYR A 132 5.49 7.74 -7.57
CA TYR A 132 4.85 8.47 -8.65
C TYR A 132 3.78 9.41 -8.08
N GLU A 133 3.51 10.48 -8.81
CA GLU A 133 2.27 11.24 -8.69
C GLU A 133 1.07 10.36 -8.99
N ALA A 134 -0.12 10.80 -8.56
CA ALA A 134 -1.36 10.05 -8.74
C ALA A 134 -1.67 9.73 -10.22
N ASP A 135 -1.17 10.53 -11.16
CA ASP A 135 -1.32 10.32 -12.60
C ASP A 135 -0.31 9.32 -13.21
N GLY A 136 0.69 8.90 -12.43
CA GLY A 136 1.75 7.99 -12.83
C GLY A 136 3.01 8.69 -13.37
N HIS A 137 3.11 10.02 -13.32
CA HIS A 137 4.37 10.72 -13.55
C HIS A 137 5.31 10.54 -12.34
N GLN A 138 6.62 10.53 -12.60
CA GLN A 138 7.60 10.50 -11.52
C GLN A 138 7.46 11.77 -10.69
N VAL A 139 7.59 11.65 -9.37
CA VAL A 139 7.60 12.84 -8.50
C VAL A 139 8.89 13.62 -8.78
N ASP A 140 8.72 14.87 -9.20
CA ASP A 140 9.78 15.80 -9.58
C ASP A 140 9.39 17.19 -9.09
N GLU A 141 9.86 17.53 -7.90
CA GLU A 141 9.57 18.76 -7.17
C GLU A 141 10.88 19.52 -6.86
N LEU A 142 10.77 20.82 -6.60
CA LEU A 142 11.94 21.72 -6.50
C LEU A 142 13.08 21.24 -5.58
N PHE A 143 12.75 20.56 -4.48
CA PHE A 143 13.72 20.05 -3.51
C PHE A 143 13.66 18.53 -3.33
N PHE A 144 12.84 17.84 -4.11
CA PHE A 144 12.62 16.42 -3.97
C PHE A 144 12.34 15.77 -5.32
N HIS A 145 13.09 14.74 -5.65
CA HIS A 145 12.88 13.96 -6.87
C HIS A 145 12.87 12.50 -6.46
N THR A 146 12.04 11.70 -7.13
CA THR A 146 11.99 10.26 -6.87
C THR A 146 13.33 9.59 -7.23
N GLU A 147 13.72 8.61 -6.42
CA GLU A 147 14.89 7.79 -6.74
C GLU A 147 14.57 6.73 -7.81
N SER A 148 15.51 6.54 -8.73
CA SER A 148 15.55 5.41 -9.68
C SER A 148 16.28 4.21 -9.07
N ASP A 149 16.15 3.02 -9.67
CA ASP A 149 16.74 1.77 -9.17
C ASP A 149 16.38 1.46 -7.70
N PHE A 150 15.15 1.83 -7.31
CA PHE A 150 14.72 1.78 -5.92
C PHE A 150 14.56 0.35 -5.39
N SER A 151 15.52 -0.08 -4.58
CA SER A 151 15.63 -1.47 -4.11
C SER A 151 14.39 -2.01 -3.37
N ALA A 152 13.64 -1.18 -2.64
CA ALA A 152 12.43 -1.65 -1.96
C ALA A 152 11.32 -2.01 -2.95
N ALA A 153 11.19 -1.26 -4.05
CA ALA A 153 10.25 -1.57 -5.13
C ALA A 153 10.68 -2.86 -5.85
N ALA A 154 11.98 -3.03 -6.13
CA ALA A 154 12.51 -4.26 -6.72
C ALA A 154 12.26 -5.49 -5.82
N GLY A 155 12.58 -5.39 -4.53
CA GLY A 155 12.42 -6.49 -3.58
C GLY A 155 10.96 -6.90 -3.38
N THR A 156 10.05 -5.94 -3.29
CA THR A 156 8.62 -6.21 -3.13
C THR A 156 7.97 -6.72 -4.42
N TYR A 157 8.41 -6.27 -5.60
CA TYR A 157 8.03 -6.86 -6.87
C TYR A 157 8.38 -8.35 -6.91
N LEU A 158 9.64 -8.71 -6.60
CA LEU A 158 10.07 -10.12 -6.53
C LEU A 158 9.31 -10.91 -5.46
N TYR A 159 9.05 -10.31 -4.30
CA TYR A 159 8.26 -10.94 -3.25
C TYR A 159 6.81 -11.23 -3.69
N SER A 160 6.23 -10.35 -4.51
CA SER A 160 4.88 -10.51 -5.05
C SER A 160 4.80 -11.62 -6.10
N THR A 161 5.86 -11.85 -6.88
CA THR A 161 5.91 -12.89 -7.92
C THR A 161 6.35 -14.25 -7.37
N ALA A 162 7.05 -14.26 -6.23
CA ALA A 162 7.40 -15.49 -5.54
C ALA A 162 6.12 -16.26 -5.20
N LYS A 163 6.01 -17.50 -5.69
CA LYS A 163 4.90 -18.40 -5.39
C LYS A 163 4.82 -18.59 -3.87
N GLY A 164 3.89 -17.88 -3.24
CA GLY A 164 3.63 -18.03 -1.81
C GLY A 164 3.01 -19.40 -1.55
N SER A 165 3.64 -20.19 -0.68
CA SER A 165 2.91 -21.16 0.12
C SER A 165 1.74 -20.43 0.78
N LYS A 166 0.52 -20.99 0.69
CA LYS A 166 -0.67 -20.43 1.34
C LYS A 166 -0.28 -20.05 2.79
N PRO A 167 -0.64 -18.85 3.27
CA PRO A 167 -0.38 -18.51 4.67
C PRO A 167 -0.94 -19.63 5.53
N HIS A 168 -0.10 -20.16 6.43
CA HIS A 168 -0.48 -21.20 7.37
C HIS A 168 -1.80 -20.75 8.01
N GLN A 169 -2.88 -21.52 7.79
CA GLN A 169 -4.08 -21.39 8.57
C GLN A 169 -3.65 -21.61 10.01
N THR A 170 -3.45 -20.53 10.78
CA THR A 170 -3.48 -20.62 12.23
C THR A 170 -4.89 -21.09 12.54
N SER A 171 -5.01 -22.40 12.79
CA SER A 171 -6.20 -22.99 13.39
C SER A 171 -6.61 -22.10 14.56
N ALA A 172 -7.91 -21.88 14.65
CA ALA A 172 -8.59 -21.10 15.66
C ALA A 172 -7.83 -21.02 16.99
N LEU A 173 -7.72 -19.81 17.53
CA LEU A 173 -7.56 -19.61 18.96
C LEU A 173 -8.78 -20.21 19.66
N GLU A 174 -8.75 -21.52 19.90
CA GLU A 174 -9.42 -22.16 21.02
C GLU A 174 -8.56 -21.92 22.25
N GLN A 175 -8.88 -20.88 23.03
CA GLN A 175 -8.80 -20.85 24.51
C GLN A 175 -9.79 -19.81 25.03
#